data_AF-A8DV16-F1
#
_entry.id   AF-A8DV16-F1
#
_cell.length_a   1.000
_cell.length_b   1.000
_cell.length_c   1.000
_cell.angle_alpha   90.00
_cell.angle_beta   90.00
_cell.angle_gamma   90.00
#
_symmetry.space_group_name_H-M   'P 1'
#
loop_
_entity.id
_entity.type
_entity.pdbx_description
1 polymer ?
#
loop_
_entity_poly.entity_id
_entity_poly.type
_entity_poly.pdbx_seq_one_letter_code
_entity_poly.pdbx_strand_id
1 'polypeptide(L)' 'KGLGKGGAKRHRKILRDNIQGITKPAIRRLARRGGVKRISGLIYEETRGVLKVFLENVM' A
#
# COMPACT_ATOMS: atom_id res chain seq x y z
N LYS A 1 -17.04 -19.39 25.83
CA LYS A 1 -15.96 -18.86 24.95
C LYS A 1 -16.62 -18.05 23.83
N GLY A 2 -16.90 -16.77 24.08
CA GLY A 2 -17.67 -15.96 23.13
C GLY A 2 -17.29 -14.51 23.30
N LEU A 3 -16.56 -14.00 22.32
CA LEU A 3 -16.37 -12.60 21.90
C LEU A 3 -15.36 -12.72 20.74
N GLY A 4 -15.87 -12.85 19.51
CA GLY A 4 -15.05 -12.95 18.30
C GLY A 4 -14.18 -11.72 18.14
N LYS A 5 -12.91 -11.92 17.77
CA LYS A 5 -11.94 -10.84 17.57
C LYS A 5 -12.42 -9.88 16.47
N GLY A 6 -12.77 -8.66 16.87
CA GLY A 6 -12.83 -7.44 16.04
C GLY A 6 -13.65 -7.52 14.74
N GLY A 7 -14.88 -7.01 14.76
CA GLY A 7 -15.67 -6.81 13.55
C GLY A 7 -14.91 -5.99 12.49
N ALA A 8 -15.12 -6.32 11.22
CA ALA A 8 -14.57 -5.57 10.10
C ALA A 8 -14.95 -4.08 10.22
N LYS A 9 -13.94 -3.21 10.34
CA LYS A 9 -14.17 -1.75 10.38
C LYS A 9 -14.82 -1.34 9.06
N ARG A 10 -16.09 -0.91 9.12
CA ARG A 10 -16.75 -0.28 7.98
C ARG A 10 -15.95 0.96 7.57
N HIS A 11 -15.42 0.95 6.34
CA HIS A 11 -14.73 2.10 5.77
C HIS A 11 -15.77 3.16 5.40
N ARG A 12 -15.92 4.19 6.24
CA ARG A 12 -16.52 5.46 5.81
C ARG A 12 -15.56 6.10 4.81
N LYS A 13 -16.06 6.51 3.62
CA LYS A 13 -15.26 7.30 2.66
C LYS A 13 -14.92 8.64 3.31
N ILE A 14 -13.72 8.74 3.84
CA ILE A 14 -13.13 9.98 4.38
C ILE A 14 -12.08 10.39 3.35
N LEU A 15 -12.08 11.67 2.95
CA LEU A 15 -11.00 12.23 2.15
C LEU A 15 -9.69 12.08 2.93
N ARG A 16 -8.78 11.27 2.39
CA ARG A 16 -7.46 10.99 2.95
C ARG A 16 -6.46 11.05 1.80
N ASP A 17 -5.19 11.18 2.14
CA ASP A 17 -4.13 10.98 1.18
C ASP A 17 -4.20 9.55 0.62
N ASN A 18 -4.65 9.44 -0.63
CA ASN A 18 -4.93 8.18 -1.30
C ASN A 18 -3.66 7.38 -1.57
N ILE A 19 -2.47 8.01 -1.52
CA ILE A 19 -1.20 7.32 -1.76
C ILE A 19 -0.95 6.22 -0.72
N GLN A 20 -1.48 6.38 0.50
CA GLN A 20 -1.39 5.37 1.56
C GLN A 20 -2.30 4.15 1.29
N GLY A 21 -3.26 4.28 0.36
CA GLY A 21 -4.03 3.17 -0.19
C GLY A 21 -3.17 2.15 -0.96
N ILE A 22 -1.99 2.57 -1.43
CA ILE A 22 -0.97 1.64 -1.95
C ILE A 22 -0.28 0.97 -0.75
N THR A 23 -0.84 -0.16 -0.33
CA THR A 23 -0.44 -0.83 0.92
C THR A 23 0.90 -1.56 0.81
N LYS A 24 1.61 -1.75 1.94
CA LYS A 24 2.87 -2.51 2.01
C LYS A 24 2.78 -3.93 1.40
N PRO A 25 1.68 -4.70 1.59
CA PRO A 25 1.51 -5.99 0.90
C PRO A 25 1.40 -5.86 -0.63
N ALA A 26 0.78 -4.80 -1.15
CA ALA A 26 0.70 -4.58 -2.60
C ALA A 26 2.08 -4.30 -3.19
N ILE A 27 2.86 -3.41 -2.56
CA ILE A 27 4.25 -3.13 -2.94
C ILE A 27 5.10 -4.41 -2.87
N ARG A 28 4.92 -5.22 -1.82
CA ARG A 28 5.61 -6.52 -1.71
C ARG A 28 5.24 -7.43 -2.88
N ARG A 29 3.96 -7.56 -3.25
CA ARG A 29 3.54 -8.40 -4.39
C ARG A 29 4.17 -7.94 -5.70
N LEU A 30 4.23 -6.63 -5.96
CA LEU A 30 4.89 -6.06 -7.13
C LEU A 30 6.39 -6.39 -7.15
N ALA A 31 7.09 -6.13 -6.05
CA ALA A 31 8.51 -6.43 -5.91
C ALA A 31 8.80 -7.95 -6.08
N ARG A 32 7.94 -8.83 -5.55
CA ARG A 32 8.07 -10.27 -5.75
C ARG A 32 7.86 -10.70 -7.20
N ARG A 33 6.89 -10.10 -7.89
CA ARG A 33 6.71 -10.32 -9.33
C ARG A 33 7.95 -9.91 -10.12
N GLY A 34 8.63 -8.84 -9.70
CA GLY A 34 9.91 -8.40 -10.26
C GLY A 34 11.15 -9.18 -9.80
N GLY A 35 11.00 -10.30 -9.07
CA GLY A 35 12.15 -11.13 -8.65
C GLY A 35 12.93 -10.60 -7.44
N VAL A 36 12.42 -9.59 -6.72
CA VAL A 36 13.12 -9.01 -5.57
C VAL A 36 13.10 -9.97 -4.37
N LYS A 37 14.29 -10.39 -3.90
CA LYS A 37 14.45 -11.36 -2.78
C LYS A 37 14.32 -10.74 -1.38
N ARG A 38 14.86 -9.55 -1.14
CA ARG A 38 14.75 -8.82 0.13
C ARG A 38 14.39 -7.36 -0.15
N ILE A 39 13.62 -6.75 0.75
CA ILE A 39 13.10 -5.38 0.58
C ILE A 39 13.38 -4.63 1.87
N SER A 40 14.01 -3.46 1.77
CA SER A 40 14.24 -2.56 2.91
C SER A 40 12.94 -1.88 3.36
N GLY A 41 12.89 -1.44 4.62
CA GLY A 41 11.74 -0.74 5.19
C GLY A 41 11.45 0.61 4.50
N LEU A 42 12.48 1.28 3.98
CA LEU A 42 12.36 2.59 3.34
C LEU A 42 11.67 2.53 1.97
N ILE A 43 11.74 1.38 1.30
CA ILE A 43 11.21 1.18 -0.06
C ILE A 43 9.69 1.43 -0.14
N TYR A 44 8.94 1.27 0.95
CA TYR A 44 7.49 1.46 0.88
C TYR A 44 7.08 2.92 0.63
N GLU A 45 7.77 3.89 1.24
CA GLU A 45 7.48 5.31 0.98
C GLU A 45 8.11 5.76 -0.34
N GLU A 46 9.31 5.27 -0.66
CA GLU A 46 9.98 5.59 -1.93
C GLU A 46 9.17 5.11 -3.14
N THR A 47 8.65 3.87 -3.10
CA THR A 47 7.79 3.32 -4.18
C THR A 47 6.52 4.16 -4.35
N ARG A 48 5.96 4.70 -3.26
CA ARG A 48 4.78 5.57 -3.32
C ARG A 48 5.10 6.89 -4.00
N GLY A 49 6.24 7.51 -3.68
CA GLY A 49 6.70 8.73 -4.33
C GLY A 49 6.88 8.54 -5.84
N VAL A 50 7.60 7.49 -6.24
CA VAL A 50 7.82 7.17 -7.66
C VAL A 50 6.51 6.90 -8.39
N LEU A 51 5.60 6.13 -7.80
CA LEU A 51 4.30 5.83 -8.41
C LEU A 51 3.44 7.09 -8.58
N LYS A 52 3.49 8.02 -7.63
CA LYS A 52 2.77 9.29 -7.73
C LYS A 52 3.27 10.11 -8.91
N VAL A 53 4.59 10.33 -9.00
CA VAL A 53 5.20 11.09 -10.11
C VAL A 53 4.92 10.43 -11.45
N PHE A 54 5.01 9.10 -11.52
CA PHE A 54 4.69 8.37 -12.74
C PHE A 54 3.24 8.62 -13.20
N LEU A 55 2.27 8.57 -12.29
CA LEU A 55 0.86 8.79 -12.61
C LEU A 55 0.56 10.25 -12.95
N GLU A 56 1.23 11.21 -12.32
CA GLU A 56 1.13 12.65 -12.65
C GLU A 56 1.65 12.97 -14.05
N ASN A 57 2.65 12.23 -14.53
CA ASN A 57 3.20 12.43 -15.88
C ASN A 57 2.41 11.72 -16.98
N VAL A 58 1.60 10.70 -16.65
CA VAL A 58 0.85 9.89 -17.61
C VAL A 58 -0.60 10.35 -17.76
N MET A 59 -1.19 10.92 -16.70
CA MET A 59 -2.52 11.54 -16.73
C MET A 59 -2.46 12.96 -17.29
#